data_AF-A0A5E4KEZ3-F1
#
_entry.id   AF-A0A5E4KEZ3-F1
#
_cell.length_a   1.000
_cell.length_b   1.000
_cell.length_c   1.000
_cell.angle_alpha   90.00
_cell.angle_beta   90.00
_cell.angle_gamma   90.00
#
_symmetry.space_group_name_H-M   'P 1'
#
loop_
_entity.id
_entity.type
_entity.pdbx_description
1 polymer ?
#
loop_
_entity_poly.entity_id
_entity_poly.type
_entity_poly.pdbx_seq_one_letter_code
_entity_poly.pdbx_strand_id
1 'polypeptide(L)'
;MNSSGKLNERFRETCFISKKRLSQTSHQNYYVCREHYPMHAMNTRNINKISGRVWKFGDNIDTDVIIPGKYLRNTDMKVFADNSMEGIDPGFPKKVKQGDIIVAGRNFVCGSSREQAPLALKYAGIVGIVAESFARIFFRNAINVGLPIIEAKIECEEGDMIEIDLENGSVKTGDKTYPGTKLPDFLREILADGGLVAHRKRKVLR
;
A
#
# COMPACT_ATOMS: atom_id res chain seq x y z
N MET A 1 -11.63 -32.05 42.84
CA MET A 1 -12.03 -30.85 42.06
C MET A 1 -10.77 -30.01 41.93
N ASN A 2 -10.02 -30.07 40.82
CA ASN A 2 -10.31 -29.49 39.50
C ASN A 2 -10.71 -28.01 39.65
N SER A 3 -10.11 -27.02 38.99
CA SER A 3 -9.53 -27.07 37.65
C SER A 3 -8.60 -25.89 37.39
N SER A 4 -7.44 -26.25 36.84
CA SER A 4 -6.49 -25.43 36.11
C SER A 4 -7.13 -24.73 34.91
N GLY A 5 -6.82 -23.45 34.70
CA GLY A 5 -7.00 -22.73 33.44
C GLY A 5 -5.63 -22.38 32.86
N LYS A 6 -5.08 -23.30 32.08
CA LYS A 6 -3.76 -23.26 31.45
C LYS A 6 -3.59 -21.99 30.59
N LEU A 7 -2.63 -21.15 30.94
CA LEU A 7 -1.95 -20.30 29.95
C LEU A 7 -1.25 -21.25 28.97
N ASN A 8 -1.65 -21.19 27.70
CA ASN A 8 -1.12 -22.04 26.64
C ASN A 8 0.41 -21.96 26.58
N GLU A 9 1.08 -23.06 26.91
CA GLU A 9 2.54 -23.30 26.82
C GLU A 9 3.10 -23.27 25.38
N ARG A 10 2.38 -22.70 24.40
CA ARG A 10 2.88 -22.47 23.04
C ARG A 10 3.56 -21.11 22.83
N PHE A 11 3.65 -20.28 23.87
CA PHE A 11 4.21 -18.92 23.78
C PHE A 11 5.71 -18.82 24.13
N ARG A 12 6.39 -19.93 24.47
CA ARG A 12 7.76 -19.89 25.00
C ARG A 12 8.88 -20.40 24.08
N GLU A 13 8.62 -20.83 22.85
CA GLU A 13 9.67 -21.51 22.05
C GLU A 13 10.20 -20.79 20.79
N THR A 14 9.87 -19.52 20.50
CA THR A 14 10.41 -18.84 19.28
C THR A 14 10.99 -17.44 19.48
N CYS A 15 11.24 -16.99 20.72
CA CYS A 15 12.00 -15.76 20.96
C CYS A 15 13.49 -16.06 21.17
N PHE A 16 14.29 -15.99 20.11
CA PHE A 16 15.75 -15.95 20.25
C PHE A 16 16.21 -14.49 20.43
N ILE A 17 16.71 -14.15 21.62
CA ILE A 17 17.33 -12.86 21.91
C ILE A 17 18.71 -12.83 21.24
N SER A 18 18.81 -12.26 20.05
CA SER A 18 20.11 -11.95 19.44
C SER A 18 20.61 -10.59 19.95
N LYS A 19 21.42 -10.59 21.00
CA LYS A 19 22.23 -9.41 21.38
C LYS A 19 23.30 -9.17 20.32
N LYS A 20 23.04 -8.31 19.33
CA LYS A 20 24.13 -7.71 18.54
C LYS A 20 24.59 -6.43 19.25
N ARG A 21 25.83 -6.45 19.72
CA ARG A 21 26.50 -5.33 20.40
C ARG A 21 26.68 -4.18 19.39
N LEU A 22 25.83 -3.17 19.47
CA LEU A 22 25.99 -1.90 18.74
C LEU A 22 26.87 -0.96 19.56
N SER A 23 27.80 -0.29 18.88
CA SER A 23 28.53 0.87 19.40
C SER A 23 27.54 1.91 19.93
N GLN A 24 27.89 2.46 21.09
CA GLN A 24 27.05 3.26 21.98
C GLN A 24 26.49 4.52 21.30
N THR A 25 25.16 4.66 21.24
CA THR A 25 24.36 5.74 21.87
C THR A 25 22.92 5.72 21.33
N SER A 26 21.95 5.84 22.24
CA SER A 26 20.48 5.74 22.07
C SER A 26 19.92 4.31 21.91
N HIS A 27 19.14 3.88 22.90
CA HIS A 27 18.44 2.60 22.92
C HIS A 27 17.05 2.78 22.29
N GLN A 28 16.86 2.31 21.07
CA GLN A 28 15.52 2.01 20.54
C GLN A 28 15.40 0.49 20.41
N ASN A 29 14.52 -0.10 21.21
CA ASN A 29 14.12 -1.50 21.07
C ASN A 29 13.17 -1.58 19.86
N TYR A 30 13.66 -2.10 18.74
CA TYR A 30 12.82 -2.48 17.60
C TYR A 30 12.46 -3.96 17.71
N TYR A 31 11.17 -4.23 17.89
CA TYR A 31 10.62 -5.57 17.75
C TYR A 31 10.45 -5.86 16.25
N VAL A 32 11.25 -6.78 15.72
CA VAL A 32 11.11 -7.28 14.35
C VAL A 32 10.40 -8.62 14.41
N CYS A 33 9.08 -8.63 14.18
CA CYS A 33 8.36 -9.88 13.92
C CYS A 33 8.77 -10.41 12.54
N ARG A 34 9.56 -11.49 12.53
CA ARG A 34 9.70 -12.33 11.34
C ARG A 34 8.45 -13.18 11.17
N GLU A 35 8.09 -13.39 9.91
CA GLU A 35 7.09 -14.34 9.40
C GLU A 35 5.63 -13.84 9.36
N HIS A 36 5.28 -13.13 8.27
CA HIS A 36 4.19 -13.48 7.33
C HIS A 36 3.81 -12.36 6.35
N TYR A 37 4.37 -11.16 6.49
CA TYR A 37 4.37 -10.19 5.38
C TYR A 37 5.68 -10.35 4.63
N PRO A 38 5.67 -10.81 3.37
CA PRO A 38 6.85 -10.69 2.54
C PRO A 38 7.15 -9.19 2.41
N MET A 39 8.08 -8.69 3.24
CA MET A 39 8.94 -7.56 2.90
C MET A 39 9.86 -8.00 1.75
N HIS A 40 9.27 -8.53 0.68
CA HIS A 40 9.95 -8.62 -0.58
C HIS A 40 9.86 -7.22 -1.14
N ALA A 41 11.00 -6.53 -1.13
CA ALA A 41 11.31 -5.51 -2.11
C ALA A 41 10.57 -5.92 -3.39
N MET A 42 9.62 -5.09 -3.84
CA MET A 42 9.04 -5.27 -5.16
C MET A 42 10.23 -5.48 -6.07
N ASN A 43 10.39 -6.70 -6.56
CA ASN A 43 11.41 -7.02 -7.53
C ASN A 43 11.15 -6.02 -8.64
N THR A 44 12.06 -5.07 -8.85
CA THR A 44 11.96 -3.90 -9.74
C THR A 44 11.91 -4.35 -11.20
N ARG A 45 10.95 -5.20 -11.52
CA ARG A 45 10.55 -5.61 -12.85
C ARG A 45 9.56 -4.55 -13.29
N ASN A 46 10.14 -3.51 -13.88
CA ASN A 46 9.47 -2.54 -14.75
C ASN A 46 8.20 -1.88 -14.16
N ILE A 47 8.37 -0.85 -13.32
CA ILE A 47 7.24 -0.05 -12.79
C ILE A 47 6.37 0.59 -13.89
N ASN A 48 6.87 0.67 -15.12
CA ASN A 48 6.13 1.27 -16.23
C ASN A 48 4.87 0.49 -16.57
N LYS A 49 4.82 -0.82 -16.34
CA LYS A 49 3.66 -1.66 -16.63
C LYS A 49 3.26 -2.50 -15.42
N ILE A 50 2.03 -2.33 -14.95
CA ILE A 50 1.52 -2.98 -13.76
C ILE A 50 0.21 -3.69 -14.12
N SER A 51 0.16 -5.00 -13.97
CA SER A 51 -1.07 -5.77 -14.20
C SER A 51 -1.58 -6.37 -12.90
N GLY A 52 -2.90 -6.38 -12.73
CA GLY A 52 -3.51 -6.84 -11.48
C GLY A 52 -5.02 -7.00 -11.57
N ARG A 53 -5.55 -7.71 -10.58
CA ARG A 53 -6.99 -7.92 -10.40
C ARG A 53 -7.62 -6.69 -9.76
N VAL A 54 -8.77 -6.27 -10.26
CA VAL A 54 -9.49 -5.07 -9.84
C VAL A 54 -10.26 -5.27 -8.54
N TRP A 55 -10.12 -4.29 -7.65
CA TRP A 55 -11.08 -3.95 -6.59
C TRP A 55 -11.78 -2.66 -6.94
N LYS A 56 -13.12 -2.65 -6.98
CA LYS A 56 -13.89 -1.53 -7.53
C LYS A 56 -14.58 -0.75 -6.42
N PHE A 57 -14.34 0.56 -6.37
CA PHE A 57 -14.97 1.46 -5.42
C PHE A 57 -15.65 2.65 -6.12
N GLY A 58 -16.58 3.29 -5.43
CA GLY A 58 -17.33 4.43 -5.94
C GLY A 58 -16.61 5.78 -5.82
N ASP A 59 -17.40 6.85 -5.85
CA ASP A 59 -16.95 8.23 -5.66
C ASP A 59 -16.71 8.55 -4.17
N ASN A 60 -15.90 9.57 -3.91
CA ASN A 60 -15.73 10.21 -2.58
C ASN A 60 -15.31 9.27 -1.45
N ILE A 61 -14.45 8.30 -1.75
CA ILE A 61 -13.86 7.45 -0.73
C ILE A 61 -12.85 8.28 0.07
N ASP A 62 -13.15 8.55 1.33
CA ASP A 62 -12.30 9.38 2.19
C ASP A 62 -11.22 8.57 2.94
N THR A 63 -10.31 9.29 3.60
CA THR A 63 -9.24 8.68 4.38
C THR A 63 -9.70 7.91 5.63
N ASP A 64 -10.83 8.26 6.24
CA ASP A 64 -11.38 7.55 7.40
C ASP A 64 -11.99 6.21 6.99
N VAL A 65 -12.57 6.15 5.79
CA VAL A 65 -13.04 4.92 5.17
C VAL A 65 -11.89 3.96 4.87
N ILE A 66 -10.77 4.50 4.34
CA ILE A 66 -9.58 3.71 4.02
C ILE A 66 -8.85 3.25 5.28
N ILE A 67 -8.65 4.14 6.26
CA ILE A 67 -8.01 3.82 7.52
C ILE A 67 -8.62 4.65 8.66
N PRO A 68 -9.48 4.04 9.49
CA PRO A 68 -10.16 4.75 10.57
C PRO A 68 -9.19 5.44 11.54
N GLY A 69 -9.58 6.61 12.04
CA GLY A 69 -8.76 7.45 12.93
C GLY A 69 -8.18 6.73 14.16
N LYS A 70 -8.86 5.69 14.66
CA LYS A 70 -8.43 4.90 15.83
C LYS A 70 -7.08 4.20 15.64
N TYR A 71 -6.64 3.95 14.40
CA TYR A 71 -5.37 3.29 14.11
C TYR A 71 -4.18 4.24 13.93
N LEU A 72 -4.42 5.54 13.78
CA LEU A 72 -3.39 6.50 13.37
C LEU A 72 -2.25 6.71 14.38
N ARG A 73 -2.46 6.29 15.64
CA ARG A 73 -1.42 6.31 16.68
C ARG A 73 -0.46 5.12 16.61
N ASN A 74 -0.72 4.17 15.71
CA ASN A 74 0.14 3.02 15.52
C ASN A 74 1.34 3.36 14.61
N THR A 75 2.41 2.57 14.73
CA THR A 75 3.60 2.66 13.87
C THR A 75 3.86 1.37 13.08
N ASP A 76 3.11 0.31 13.38
CA ASP A 76 3.19 -0.96 12.69
C ASP A 76 2.35 -0.94 11.40
N MET A 77 3.04 -1.12 10.27
CA MET A 77 2.41 -1.16 8.95
C MET A 77 1.43 -2.33 8.80
N LYS A 78 1.62 -3.41 9.56
CA LYS A 78 0.67 -4.54 9.60
C LYS A 78 -0.69 -4.09 10.12
N VAL A 79 -0.72 -3.22 11.12
CA VAL A 79 -1.98 -2.68 11.64
C VAL A 79 -2.68 -1.84 10.58
N PHE A 80 -1.94 -1.09 9.76
CA PHE A 80 -2.55 -0.35 8.66
C PHE A 80 -3.09 -1.28 7.56
N ALA A 81 -2.32 -2.30 7.18
CA ALA A 81 -2.73 -3.28 6.17
C ALA A 81 -3.98 -4.06 6.59
N ASP A 82 -3.96 -4.62 7.80
CA ASP A 82 -5.03 -5.47 8.36
C ASP A 82 -6.35 -4.72 8.60
N ASN A 83 -6.33 -3.38 8.58
CA ASN A 83 -7.51 -2.53 8.78
C ASN A 83 -7.74 -1.57 7.60
N SER A 84 -7.17 -1.88 6.44
CA SER A 84 -7.41 -1.11 5.21
C SER A 84 -8.84 -1.32 4.71
N MET A 85 -9.46 -0.24 4.22
CA MET A 85 -10.83 -0.20 3.71
C MET A 85 -11.91 -0.63 4.72
N GLU A 86 -11.61 -0.64 6.02
CA GLU A 86 -12.52 -1.10 7.08
C GLU A 86 -13.86 -0.36 7.08
N GLY A 87 -13.88 0.91 6.67
CA GLY A 87 -15.11 1.71 6.62
C GLY A 87 -16.11 1.25 5.57
N ILE A 88 -15.69 0.45 4.57
CA ILE A 88 -16.57 -0.12 3.53
C ILE A 88 -16.66 -1.63 3.66
N ASP A 89 -15.52 -2.33 3.70
CA ASP A 89 -15.45 -3.78 3.79
C ASP A 89 -14.37 -4.20 4.80
N PRO A 90 -14.76 -4.50 6.05
CA PRO A 90 -13.83 -5.03 7.06
C PRO A 90 -13.16 -6.36 6.65
N GLY A 91 -13.70 -7.07 5.67
CA GLY A 91 -13.12 -8.29 5.12
C GLY A 91 -12.09 -8.05 4.02
N PHE A 92 -11.97 -6.82 3.50
CA PHE A 92 -11.08 -6.47 2.38
C PHE A 92 -9.64 -6.97 2.57
N PRO A 93 -8.97 -6.74 3.72
CA PRO A 93 -7.58 -7.15 3.92
C PRO A 93 -7.35 -8.66 3.81
N LYS A 94 -8.39 -9.48 4.02
CA LYS A 94 -8.30 -10.95 3.90
C LYS A 94 -8.49 -11.43 2.45
N LYS A 95 -9.23 -10.66 1.65
CA LYS A 95 -9.61 -11.01 0.28
C LYS A 95 -8.58 -10.49 -0.74
N VAL A 96 -8.03 -9.30 -0.49
CA VAL A 96 -6.98 -8.69 -1.30
C VAL A 96 -5.76 -9.60 -1.39
N LYS A 97 -5.10 -9.60 -2.54
CA LYS A 97 -3.87 -10.33 -2.80
C LYS A 97 -2.79 -9.36 -3.25
N GLN A 98 -1.54 -9.76 -2.99
CA GLN A 98 -0.39 -9.03 -3.51
C GLN A 98 -0.48 -8.97 -5.03
N GLY A 99 -0.44 -7.76 -5.60
CA GLY A 99 -0.58 -7.54 -7.04
C GLY A 99 -1.94 -7.01 -7.47
N ASP A 100 -2.90 -6.91 -6.55
CA ASP A 100 -4.21 -6.34 -6.85
C ASP A 100 -4.14 -4.82 -7.11
N ILE A 101 -5.12 -4.30 -7.85
CA ILE A 101 -5.24 -2.89 -8.24
C ILE A 101 -6.59 -2.36 -7.77
N ILE A 102 -6.62 -1.11 -7.28
CA ILE A 102 -7.87 -0.42 -7.00
C ILE A 102 -8.31 0.37 -8.24
N VAL A 103 -9.59 0.28 -8.57
CA VAL A 103 -10.28 1.17 -9.52
C VAL A 103 -11.36 1.91 -8.76
N ALA A 104 -11.36 3.25 -8.83
CA ALA A 104 -12.30 4.08 -8.09
C ALA A 104 -12.93 5.17 -8.96
N GLY A 105 -14.00 5.76 -8.45
CA GLY A 105 -14.67 6.90 -9.07
C GLY A 105 -13.92 8.22 -8.87
N ARG A 106 -14.68 9.29 -8.70
CA ARG A 106 -14.16 10.66 -8.54
C ARG A 106 -13.78 10.96 -7.10
N ASN A 107 -12.83 11.89 -6.93
CA ASN A 107 -12.40 12.42 -5.63
C ASN A 107 -11.95 11.30 -4.65
N PHE A 108 -11.15 10.34 -5.15
CA PHE A 108 -10.65 9.23 -4.35
C PHE A 108 -9.58 9.70 -3.34
N VAL A 109 -9.63 9.10 -2.14
CA VAL A 109 -8.83 9.43 -0.94
C VAL A 109 -8.98 10.90 -0.52
N CYS A 110 -10.21 11.35 -0.43
CA CYS A 110 -10.52 12.71 0.00
C CYS A 110 -10.50 12.87 1.53
N GLY A 111 -10.65 14.11 1.98
CA GLY A 111 -10.65 14.45 3.40
C GLY A 111 -9.26 14.78 3.94
N SER A 112 -8.97 14.28 5.14
CA SER A 112 -7.81 14.71 5.92
C SER A 112 -6.47 14.28 5.29
N SER A 113 -5.42 15.08 5.49
CA SER A 113 -4.07 14.77 5.01
C SER A 113 -3.43 13.63 5.81
N ARG A 114 -3.76 12.37 5.47
CA ARG A 114 -3.21 11.17 6.12
C ARG A 114 -2.29 10.42 5.17
N GLU A 115 -0.99 10.39 5.47
CA GLU A 115 -0.03 9.53 4.77
C GLU A 115 -0.23 8.05 5.09
N GLN A 116 -0.97 7.74 6.16
CA GLN A 116 -1.34 6.39 6.56
C GLN A 116 -2.26 5.71 5.55
N ALA A 117 -3.11 6.46 4.83
CA ALA A 117 -4.04 5.89 3.85
C ALA A 117 -3.32 5.19 2.68
N PRO A 118 -2.39 5.83 1.94
CA PRO A 118 -1.65 5.13 0.89
C PRO A 118 -0.73 4.03 1.44
N LEU A 119 -0.21 4.16 2.68
CA LEU A 119 0.55 3.09 3.32
C LEU A 119 -0.32 1.86 3.59
N ALA A 120 -1.52 2.05 4.14
CA ALA A 120 -2.47 0.95 4.42
C ALA A 120 -2.74 0.14 3.15
N LEU A 121 -3.03 0.82 2.03
CA LEU A 121 -3.29 0.19 0.73
C LEU A 121 -2.05 -0.55 0.19
N LYS A 122 -0.88 0.12 0.20
CA LYS A 122 0.37 -0.47 -0.27
C LYS A 122 0.74 -1.74 0.50
N TYR A 123 0.65 -1.70 1.83
CA TYR A 123 0.99 -2.84 2.68
C TYR A 123 -0.09 -3.93 2.69
N ALA A 124 -1.34 -3.60 2.32
CA ALA A 124 -2.37 -4.59 2.05
C ALA A 124 -2.13 -5.38 0.74
N GLY A 125 -1.16 -4.96 -0.09
CA GLY A 125 -0.78 -5.65 -1.32
C GLY A 125 -1.24 -4.98 -2.60
N ILE A 126 -1.84 -3.79 -2.51
CA ILE A 126 -2.21 -2.98 -3.68
C ILE A 126 -0.96 -2.44 -4.36
N VAL A 127 -0.85 -2.65 -5.67
CA VAL A 127 0.32 -2.28 -6.47
C VAL A 127 0.09 -1.07 -7.36
N GLY A 128 -1.16 -0.64 -7.51
CA GLY A 128 -1.53 0.56 -8.26
C GLY A 128 -2.97 0.98 -7.99
N ILE A 129 -3.28 2.25 -8.26
CA ILE A 129 -4.64 2.79 -8.17
C ILE A 129 -4.98 3.54 -9.46
N VAL A 130 -6.14 3.21 -10.02
CA VAL A 130 -6.80 3.96 -11.09
C VAL A 130 -8.01 4.67 -10.49
N ALA A 131 -8.17 5.95 -10.75
CA ALA A 131 -9.39 6.68 -10.35
C ALA A 131 -9.80 7.67 -11.44
N GLU A 132 -11.07 8.06 -11.49
CA GLU A 132 -11.46 9.19 -12.37
C GLU A 132 -10.80 10.49 -11.92
N SER A 133 -10.58 10.67 -10.62
CA SER A 133 -9.80 11.78 -10.04
C SER A 133 -9.37 11.47 -8.61
N PHE A 134 -8.22 12.01 -8.20
CA PHE A 134 -7.76 11.94 -6.82
C PHE A 134 -7.95 13.27 -6.08
N ALA A 135 -8.09 13.20 -4.76
CA ALA A 135 -7.95 14.41 -3.95
C ALA A 135 -6.53 14.97 -4.05
N ARG A 136 -6.43 16.30 -4.15
CA ARG A 136 -5.16 17.02 -4.44
C ARG A 136 -3.98 16.62 -3.54
N ILE A 137 -4.24 16.36 -2.25
CA ILE A 137 -3.20 16.03 -1.27
C ILE A 137 -2.74 14.57 -1.41
N PHE A 138 -3.65 13.68 -1.80
CA PHE A 138 -3.37 12.26 -1.89
C PHE A 138 -2.32 11.95 -2.95
N PHE A 139 -2.38 12.64 -4.10
CA PHE A 139 -1.44 12.41 -5.20
C PHE A 139 0.02 12.44 -4.73
N ARG A 140 0.41 13.49 -4.01
CA ARG A 140 1.76 13.63 -3.46
C ARG A 140 2.09 12.51 -2.47
N ASN A 141 1.16 12.19 -1.57
CA ASN A 141 1.39 11.19 -0.53
C ASN A 141 1.59 9.80 -1.14
N ALA A 142 0.83 9.43 -2.16
CA ALA A 142 0.98 8.17 -2.88
C ALA A 142 2.37 8.04 -3.52
N ILE A 143 2.82 9.07 -4.26
CA ILE A 143 4.16 9.09 -4.87
C ILE A 143 5.26 9.01 -3.78
N ASN A 144 5.09 9.76 -2.68
CA ASN A 144 6.06 9.79 -1.58
C ASN A 144 6.30 8.42 -0.96
N VAL A 145 5.24 7.62 -0.82
CA VAL A 145 5.33 6.26 -0.26
C VAL A 145 5.58 5.19 -1.32
N GLY A 146 5.71 5.58 -2.59
CA GLY A 146 5.96 4.66 -3.70
C GLY A 146 4.76 3.79 -4.05
N LEU A 147 3.56 4.37 -4.07
CA LEU A 147 2.32 3.75 -4.56
C LEU A 147 1.94 4.40 -5.90
N PRO A 148 2.03 3.67 -7.02
CA PRO A 148 1.62 4.16 -8.33
C PRO A 148 0.15 4.53 -8.40
N ILE A 149 -0.14 5.66 -9.03
CA ILE A 149 -1.49 6.15 -9.26
C ILE A 149 -1.62 6.70 -10.68
N ILE A 150 -2.81 6.55 -11.27
CA ILE A 150 -3.14 7.10 -12.59
C ILE A 150 -4.59 7.59 -12.57
N GLU A 151 -4.83 8.78 -13.12
CA GLU A 151 -6.19 9.24 -13.35
C GLU A 151 -6.65 8.76 -14.72
N ALA A 152 -7.69 7.94 -14.76
CA ALA A 152 -8.30 7.44 -15.99
C ALA A 152 -9.73 7.02 -15.70
N LYS A 153 -10.64 7.31 -16.64
CA LYS A 153 -11.99 6.76 -16.62
C LYS A 153 -12.03 5.49 -17.45
N ILE A 154 -12.25 4.36 -16.80
CA ILE A 154 -12.24 3.03 -17.44
C ILE A 154 -13.54 2.29 -17.16
N GLU A 155 -13.93 1.40 -18.09
CA GLU A 155 -15.02 0.45 -17.86
C GLU A 155 -14.42 -0.92 -17.49
N CYS A 156 -14.63 -1.35 -16.26
CA CYS A 156 -14.26 -2.68 -15.76
C CYS A 156 -15.19 -3.07 -14.60
N GLU A 157 -15.25 -4.35 -14.28
CA GLU A 157 -15.91 -4.87 -13.08
C GLU A 157 -14.91 -5.31 -12.01
N GLU A 158 -15.39 -5.46 -10.78
CA GLU A 158 -14.57 -6.04 -9.71
C GLU A 158 -14.16 -7.47 -10.09
N GLY A 159 -12.89 -7.81 -9.89
CA GLY A 159 -12.33 -9.10 -10.28
C GLY A 159 -11.73 -9.14 -11.69
N ASP A 160 -11.96 -8.13 -12.53
CA ASP A 160 -11.33 -8.04 -13.85
C ASP A 160 -9.81 -7.90 -13.75
N MET A 161 -9.11 -8.30 -14.80
CA MET A 161 -7.68 -8.07 -14.94
C MET A 161 -7.44 -6.82 -15.78
N ILE A 162 -6.64 -5.88 -15.26
CA ILE A 162 -6.26 -4.67 -15.97
C ILE A 162 -4.74 -4.51 -16.01
N GLU A 163 -4.26 -3.71 -16.98
CA GLU A 163 -2.86 -3.28 -17.09
C GLU A 163 -2.78 -1.75 -17.07
N ILE A 164 -1.97 -1.21 -16.17
CA ILE A 164 -1.62 0.21 -16.09
C ILE A 164 -0.29 0.40 -16.80
N ASP A 165 -0.24 1.30 -17.77
CA ASP A 165 0.98 1.79 -18.41
C ASP A 165 1.27 3.21 -17.93
N LEU A 166 2.18 3.35 -16.97
CA LEU A 166 2.58 4.64 -16.39
C LEU A 166 3.46 5.47 -17.33
N GLU A 167 4.14 4.83 -18.28
CA GLU A 167 5.05 5.50 -19.22
C GLU A 167 4.27 6.22 -20.32
N ASN A 168 3.24 5.55 -20.86
CA ASN A 168 2.36 6.13 -21.86
C ASN A 168 1.15 6.85 -21.26
N GLY A 169 0.83 6.61 -19.98
CA GLY A 169 -0.35 7.18 -19.34
C GLY A 169 -1.63 6.56 -19.88
N SER A 170 -1.75 5.24 -19.82
CA SER A 170 -2.94 4.55 -20.31
C SER A 170 -3.28 3.34 -19.43
N VAL A 171 -4.55 2.93 -19.45
CA VAL A 171 -5.02 1.73 -18.76
C VAL A 171 -5.74 0.83 -19.75
N LYS A 172 -5.38 -0.46 -19.76
CA LYS A 172 -5.99 -1.48 -20.61
C LYS A 172 -6.89 -2.40 -19.78
N THR A 173 -8.09 -2.66 -20.26
CA THR A 173 -9.06 -3.63 -19.71
C THR A 173 -9.66 -4.43 -20.86
N GLY A 174 -9.44 -5.74 -20.85
CA GLY A 174 -9.70 -6.60 -22.00
C GLY A 174 -9.02 -6.07 -23.27
N ASP A 175 -9.82 -5.82 -24.31
CA ASP A 175 -9.33 -5.27 -25.60
C ASP A 175 -9.37 -3.74 -25.67
N LYS A 176 -9.95 -3.07 -24.67
CA LYS A 176 -10.10 -1.61 -24.65
C LYS A 176 -8.91 -0.95 -23.95
N THR A 177 -8.43 0.14 -24.51
CA THR A 177 -7.39 0.99 -23.92
C THR A 177 -7.94 2.39 -23.69
N TYR A 178 -7.73 2.91 -22.49
CA TYR A 178 -8.22 4.20 -22.04
C TYR A 178 -7.05 5.14 -21.81
N PRO A 179 -7.14 6.40 -22.27
CA PRO A 179 -6.15 7.41 -21.95
C PRO A 179 -6.24 7.77 -20.47
N GLY A 180 -5.11 8.07 -19.87
CA GLY A 180 -5.00 8.54 -18.50
C GLY A 180 -3.87 9.55 -18.32
N THR A 181 -3.64 9.94 -17.08
CA THR A 181 -2.59 10.89 -16.75
C THR A 181 -1.21 10.26 -16.93
N LYS A 182 -0.40 10.85 -17.80
CA LYS A 182 1.00 10.49 -17.97
C LYS A 182 1.85 11.04 -16.83
N LEU A 183 2.57 10.16 -16.14
CA LEU A 183 3.50 10.57 -15.08
C LEU A 183 4.82 11.05 -15.68
N PRO A 184 5.32 12.24 -15.29
CA PRO A 184 6.66 12.69 -15.63
C PRO A 184 7.74 11.68 -15.19
N ASP A 185 8.81 11.59 -15.96
CA ASP A 185 9.91 10.63 -15.77
C ASP A 185 10.48 10.67 -14.35
N PHE A 186 10.69 11.87 -13.81
CA PHE A 186 11.17 12.06 -12.44
C PHE A 186 10.26 11.45 -11.37
N LEU A 187 8.93 11.50 -11.56
CA LEU A 187 8.01 10.86 -10.61
C LEU A 187 8.04 9.33 -10.76
N ARG A 188 8.19 8.82 -11.98
CA ARG A 188 8.37 7.38 -12.24
C ARG A 188 9.66 6.86 -11.63
N GLU A 189 10.75 7.63 -11.65
CA GLU A 189 11.99 7.31 -10.92
C GLU A 189 11.76 7.20 -9.41
N ILE A 190 11.02 8.14 -8.81
CA ILE A 190 10.70 8.08 -7.37
C ILE A 190 9.90 6.80 -7.05
N LEU A 191 8.92 6.45 -7.90
CA LEU A 191 8.13 5.23 -7.75
C LEU A 191 8.97 3.97 -7.91
N ALA A 192 9.86 3.92 -8.91
CA ALA A 192 10.81 2.82 -9.12
C ALA A 192 11.72 2.61 -7.90
N ASP A 193 11.97 3.67 -7.15
CA ASP A 193 12.82 3.65 -5.96
C ASP A 193 12.07 3.20 -4.71
N GLY A 194 10.76 3.00 -4.81
CA GLY A 194 9.89 2.64 -3.70
C GLY A 194 9.43 3.84 -2.87
N GLY A 195 9.63 5.06 -3.36
CA GLY A 195 9.19 6.30 -2.73
C GLY A 195 10.30 7.33 -2.52
N LEU A 196 9.92 8.53 -2.08
CA LEU A 196 10.78 9.70 -2.02
C LEU A 196 11.97 9.52 -1.06
N VAL A 197 11.75 8.88 0.09
CA VAL A 197 12.80 8.63 1.09
C VAL A 197 13.87 7.71 0.52
N ALA A 198 13.46 6.64 -0.16
CA ALA A 198 14.37 5.68 -0.77
C ALA A 198 15.15 6.31 -1.95
N HIS A 199 14.47 7.10 -2.78
CA HIS A 199 15.08 7.86 -3.88
C HIS A 199 16.18 8.82 -3.37
N ARG A 200 15.90 9.58 -2.30
CA ARG A 200 16.88 10.49 -1.69
C ARG A 200 18.08 9.74 -1.13
N LYS A 201 17.86 8.64 -0.40
CA LYS A 201 18.95 7.81 0.14
C LYS A 201 19.88 7.31 -0.96
N ARG A 202 19.32 6.87 -2.10
CA ARG A 202 20.11 6.43 -3.25
C ARG A 202 20.96 7.56 -3.84
N LYS A 203 20.40 8.77 -3.98
CA LYS A 203 21.11 9.92 -4.54
C LYS A 203 22.24 10.44 -3.64
N VAL A 204 22.08 10.36 -2.32
CA VAL A 204 23.13 10.77 -1.35
C VAL A 204 24.27 9.74 -1.27
N LEU A 205 24.00 8.48 -1.62
CA LEU A 205 25.00 7.40 -1.64
C LEU A 205 25.76 7.29 -2.99
N ARG A 206 25.53 8.21 -3.92
CA ARG A 206 26.26 8.34 -5.20
C ARG A 206 27.19 9.54 -5.13
#